data_AF-A0AAW5MVF4-F1
#
_entry.id   AF-A0AAW5MVF4-F1
#
_cell.length_a   1.000
_cell.length_b   1.000
_cell.length_c   1.000
_cell.angle_alpha   90.00
_cell.angle_beta   90.00
_cell.angle_gamma   90.00
#
_symmetry.space_group_name_H-M   'P 1'
#
loop_
_entity.id
_entity.type
_entity.pdbx_description
1 polymer ?
#
loop_
_entity_poly.entity_id
_entity_poly.type
_entity_poly.pdbx_seq_one_letter_code
_entity_poly.pdbx_strand_id
1 'polypeptide(L)' 'YRSRDYTLARTYEIYSTYYDIKYPGQERLAGRPLRLSPTYARLHELGASFGEKSGWERANWCEPNAASGDETLRPR' A
#
# COMPACT_ATOMS: atom_id res chain seq x y z
N TYR A 1 -0.72 -10.98 13.94
CA TYR A 1 0.38 -11.25 12.97
C TYR A 1 1.45 -12.05 13.69
N ARG A 2 1.78 -13.28 13.26
CA ARG A 2 2.69 -14.19 13.99
C ARG A 2 4.10 -14.29 13.41
N SER A 3 4.40 -13.61 12.30
CA SER A 3 5.76 -13.55 11.76
C SER A 3 6.59 -12.52 12.53
N ARG A 4 7.75 -12.99 13.01
CA ARG A 4 8.75 -12.16 13.69
C ARG A 4 9.39 -11.17 12.71
N ASP A 5 9.69 -11.62 11.49
CA ASP A 5 10.32 -10.79 10.46
C ASP A 5 9.42 -9.62 10.04
N TYR A 6 8.11 -9.88 9.88
CA TYR A 6 7.14 -8.83 9.57
C TYR A 6 7.06 -7.78 10.69
N THR A 7 6.99 -8.24 11.94
CA THR A 7 6.93 -7.35 13.11
C THR A 7 8.19 -6.50 13.21
N LEU A 8 9.36 -7.11 12.97
CA LEU A 8 10.64 -6.44 13.00
C LEU A 8 10.73 -5.35 11.91
N ALA A 9 10.43 -5.70 10.65
CA ALA A 9 10.46 -4.75 9.53
C ALA A 9 9.53 -3.54 9.78
N ARG A 10 8.30 -3.77 10.27
CA ARG A 10 7.37 -2.68 10.60
C ARG A 10 7.83 -1.83 11.75
N THR A 11 8.41 -2.44 12.77
CA THR A 11 8.93 -1.71 13.93
C THR A 11 10.06 -0.78 13.51
N TYR A 12 11.00 -1.27 12.71
CA TYR A 12 12.10 -0.46 12.18
C TYR A 12 11.60 0.75 11.37
N GLU A 13 10.68 0.55 10.43
CA GLU A 13 10.12 1.65 9.63
C GLU A 13 9.37 2.67 10.50
N ILE A 14 8.57 2.21 11.48
CA ILE A 14 7.85 3.11 12.37
C ILE A 14 8.81 3.99 13.18
N TYR A 15 9.91 3.42 13.67
CA TYR A 15 10.91 4.18 14.42
C TYR A 15 11.71 5.11 13.53
N SER A 16 12.09 4.69 12.32
CA SER A 16 12.85 5.55 11.40
C SER A 16 12.04 6.72 10.90
N THR A 17 10.74 6.53 10.64
CA THR A 17 9.84 7.60 10.13
C THR A 17 9.04 8.28 11.25
N TYR A 18 9.49 8.19 12.51
CA TYR A 18 8.69 8.66 13.64
C TYR A 18 8.46 10.17 13.60
N TYR A 19 9.45 10.93 13.15
CA TYR A 19 9.42 12.39 13.03
C TYR A 19 9.18 12.89 11.59
N ASP A 20 8.90 11.98 10.66
CA ASP A 20 8.64 12.37 9.28
C ASP A 20 7.25 12.99 9.13
N ILE A 21 7.14 13.96 8.23
CA ILE A 21 5.86 14.55 7.84
C ILE A 21 5.07 13.48 7.08
N LYS A 22 3.87 13.16 7.58
CA LYS A 22 2.98 12.19 6.94
C LYS A 22 2.03 12.88 5.98
N TYR A 23 2.18 12.59 4.69
CA TYR A 23 1.31 13.15 3.66
C TYR A 23 0.03 12.32 3.50
N PRO A 24 -1.10 12.95 3.09
CA PRO A 24 -2.30 12.21 2.70
C PRO A 24 -1.98 11.20 1.59
N GLY A 25 -2.45 9.96 1.75
CA GLY A 25 -2.15 8.87 0.81
C GLY A 25 -0.77 8.24 0.98
N GLN A 26 0.08 8.74 1.89
CA GLN A 26 1.36 8.12 2.18
C GLN A 26 1.14 6.78 2.87
N GLU A 27 1.70 5.75 2.25
CA GLU A 27 1.65 4.40 2.76
C GLU A 27 3.02 3.91 3.17
N ARG A 28 2.98 2.99 4.13
CA ARG A 28 4.16 2.26 4.58
C ARG A 28 4.46 1.12 3.62
N LEU A 29 5.75 0.88 3.42
CA LEU A 29 6.26 -0.11 2.47
C LEU A 29 6.86 -1.32 3.21
N ALA A 30 7.35 -1.14 4.44
CA ALA A 30 8.01 -2.24 5.14
C ALA A 30 7.04 -3.39 5.45
N GLY A 31 7.47 -4.61 5.12
CA GLY A 31 6.69 -5.83 5.35
C GLY A 31 5.61 -6.11 4.30
N ARG A 32 5.57 -5.36 3.19
CA ARG A 32 4.65 -5.60 2.06
C ARG A 32 5.35 -6.30 0.89
N PRO A 33 4.63 -7.14 0.12
CA PRO A 33 3.25 -7.59 0.34
C PRO A 33 3.16 -8.75 1.34
N LEU A 34 2.15 -8.75 2.22
CA LEU A 34 1.93 -9.85 3.18
C LEU A 34 0.81 -10.80 2.73
N ARG A 35 -0.35 -10.26 2.32
CA ARG A 35 -1.49 -11.05 1.80
C ARG A 35 -2.00 -10.44 0.51
N LEU A 36 -2.10 -11.28 -0.50
CA LEU A 36 -2.58 -10.90 -1.83
C LEU A 36 -3.97 -11.50 -2.06
N SER A 37 -4.85 -10.73 -2.70
CA SER A 37 -6.08 -11.29 -3.25
C SER A 37 -5.75 -12.12 -4.51
N PRO A 38 -6.60 -13.10 -4.89
CA PRO A 38 -6.44 -13.80 -6.18
C PRO A 38 -6.45 -12.85 -7.39
N THR A 39 -7.13 -11.71 -7.25
CA THR A 39 -7.23 -10.67 -8.28
C THR A 39 -6.01 -9.75 -8.36
N TYR A 40 -5.04 -9.87 -7.44
CA TYR A 40 -3.92 -8.95 -7.32
C TYR A 40 -3.09 -8.86 -8.59
N ALA A 41 -2.71 -10.00 -9.18
CA ALA A 41 -1.90 -10.02 -10.40
C ALA A 41 -2.60 -9.30 -11.57
N ARG A 42 -3.90 -9.56 -11.77
CA ARG A 42 -4.67 -8.91 -12.83
C ARG A 42 -4.83 -7.41 -12.61
N LEU A 43 -5.06 -6.99 -11.37
CA LEU A 43 -5.16 -5.58 -11.03
C LEU A 43 -3.81 -4.86 -11.19
N HIS A 44 -2.71 -5.53 -10.86
CA HIS A 44 -1.36 -4.99 -11.07
C HIS A 44 -1.06 -4.78 -12.56
N GLU A 45 -1.40 -5.73 -13.43
CA GLU A 45 -1.30 -5.58 -14.89
C GLU A 45 -2.13 -4.41 -15.43
N LEU A 46 -3.28 -4.13 -14.81
CA LEU A 46 -4.15 -3.02 -15.15
C LEU A 46 -3.67 -1.68 -14.60
N GLY A 47 -2.49 -1.61 -13.96
CA GLY A 47 -1.97 -0.36 -13.39
C GLY A 47 -2.70 0.06 -12.11
N ALA A 48 -3.12 -0.89 -11.29
CA ALA A 48 -3.66 -0.56 -9.96
C ALA A 48 -2.55 -0.17 -8.99
N SER A 49 -2.74 0.94 -8.29
CA SER A 49 -1.91 1.34 -7.15
C SER A 49 -2.48 0.71 -5.88
N PHE A 50 -1.65 -0.02 -5.14
CA PHE A 50 -2.08 -0.80 -3.99
C PHE A 50 -1.76 -0.13 -2.67
N GLY A 51 -2.68 -0.34 -1.72
CA GLY A 51 -2.51 0.00 -0.33
C GLY A 51 -2.61 -1.17 0.63
N GLU A 52 -1.99 -1.05 1.81
CA GLU A 52 -2.06 -2.05 2.87
C GLU A 52 -3.15 -1.73 3.89
N LYS A 53 -4.10 -2.68 4.06
CA LYS A 53 -5.10 -2.62 5.14
C LYS A 53 -5.13 -3.94 5.89
N SER A 54 -4.65 -3.95 7.12
CA SER A 54 -4.58 -5.15 7.96
C SER A 54 -3.83 -6.30 7.26
N GLY A 55 -2.68 -5.98 6.66
CA GLY A 55 -1.81 -6.91 5.95
C GLY A 55 -2.31 -7.36 4.58
N TRP A 56 -3.48 -6.89 4.12
CA TRP A 56 -3.98 -7.15 2.78
C TRP A 56 -3.63 -6.01 1.83
N GLU A 57 -3.14 -6.39 0.65
CA GLU A 57 -3.02 -5.49 -0.49
C GLU A 57 -4.40 -5.21 -1.09
N ARG A 58 -4.82 -3.95 -1.09
CA ARG A 58 -6.10 -3.47 -1.64
C ARG A 58 -5.82 -2.38 -2.65
N ALA A 59 -6.38 -2.49 -3.85
CA ALA A 59 -6.27 -1.42 -4.84
C ALA A 59 -6.94 -0.14 -4.31
N ASN A 60 -6.16 0.94 -4.21
CA ASN A 60 -6.63 2.27 -3.86
C ASN A 60 -7.02 3.05 -5.12
N TRP A 61 -6.27 2.86 -6.20
CA TRP A 61 -6.45 3.55 -7.47
C TRP A 61 -6.22 2.60 -8.63
N CYS A 62 -6.87 2.84 -9.77
CA CYS A 62 -6.62 2.12 -11.02
C CYS A 62 -6.42 3.16 -12.12
N GLU A 63 -5.24 3.18 -12.74
CA GLU A 63 -4.92 4.11 -13.84
C GLU A 63 -5.93 4.12 -14.99
N PRO A 64 -6.55 2.99 -15.41
CA PRO A 64 -7.58 2.99 -16.44
C PRO A 64 -8.83 3.80 -16.08
N ASN A 65 -9.08 4.03 -14.78
CA ASN A 65 -10.20 4.84 -14.31
C ASN A 65 -9.85 6.33 -14.20
N ALA A 66 -8.63 6.74 -14.56
CA ALA A 66 -8.18 8.13 -14.41
C ALA A 66 -9.04 9.15 -15.18
N ALA A 67 -9.64 8.75 -16.31
CA ALA A 67 -10.53 9.62 -17.09
C ALA A 67 -11.85 9.96 -16.36
N SER A 68 -12.28 9.14 -15.41
CA SER A 68 -13.55 9.30 -14.67
C SER A 68 -13.35 9.44 -13.16
N GLY A 69 -12.11 9.35 -12.68
CA GLY A 69 -11.77 9.34 -11.26
C GLY A 69 -11.31 10.70 -10.77
N ASP A 70 -11.48 10.95 -9.47
CA ASP A 70 -10.94 12.14 -8.81
C ASP A 70 -9.41 12.05 -8.73
N GLU A 71 -8.72 12.91 -9.47
CA GLU A 71 -7.26 12.93 -9.59
C GLU A 71 -6.56 13.17 -8.24
N THR A 72 -7.23 13.81 -7.28
CA THR A 72 -6.69 14.05 -5.94
C THR A 72 -6.49 12.77 -5.12
N LEU A 73 -7.18 11.68 -5.48
CA LEU A 73 -7.09 10.38 -4.83
C LEU A 73 -5.98 9.49 -5.40
N ARG A 74 -5.33 9.94 -6.48
CA ARG A 74 -4.20 9.23 -7.08
C ARG A 74 -3.00 9.29 -6.12
N PRO A 75 -2.46 8.14 -5.70
CA PRO A 75 -1.25 8.13 -4.88
C PRO A 75 -0.09 8.73 -5.70
N ARG A 76 0.58 9.73 -5.12
CA ARG A 76 1.77 10.39 -5.70
C ARG A 76 3.06 9.78 -5.17
#